data_AF-A0A937D5I0-F1
#
_entry.id   AF-A0A937D5I0-F1
#
_cell.length_a   1.000
_cell.length_b   1.000
_cell.length_c   1.000
_cell.angle_alpha   90.00
_cell.angle_beta   90.00
_cell.angle_gamma   90.00
#
_symmetry.space_group_name_H-M   'P 1'
#
loop_
_entity.id
_entity.type
_entity.pdbx_description
1 polymer ?
#
loop_
_entity_poly.entity_id
_entity_poly.type
_entity_poly.pdbx_seq_one_letter_code
_entity_poly.pdbx_strand_id
1 'polypeptide(L)' 'MSEKWKNKIKTGGIWGGMTAIISNLFRLADHVSFEDIFFTYRFLLELLVFLVVGILFFSGGFNVKPKE' A
#
# COMPACT_ATOMS: atom_id res chain seq x y z
N MET A 1 13.73 -7.19 16.78
CA MET A 1 13.74 -6.42 15.51
C MET A 1 14.58 -5.18 15.69
N SER A 2 15.41 -4.80 14.72
CA SER A 2 16.14 -3.52 14.81
C SER A 2 15.20 -2.33 14.59
N GLU A 3 15.53 -1.18 15.18
CA GLU A 3 14.77 0.07 14.98
C GLU A 3 14.69 0.48 13.50
N LYS A 4 15.73 0.15 12.71
CA LYS A 4 15.73 0.36 11.26
C LYS A 4 14.64 -0.46 10.56
N TRP A 5 14.38 -1.70 11.02
CA TRP A 5 13.35 -2.56 10.45
C TRP A 5 11.94 -2.06 10.79
N LYS A 6 11.71 -1.65 12.05
CA LYS A 6 10.44 -1.03 12.47
C LYS A 6 10.13 0.22 11.66
N ASN A 7 11.11 1.10 11.45
CA ASN A 7 10.94 2.30 10.64
C ASN A 7 10.59 1.97 9.19
N LYS A 8 11.25 0.98 8.59
CA LYS A 8 10.93 0.54 7.22
C LYS A 8 9.50 0.02 7.07
N ILE A 9 9.01 -0.76 8.03
CA ILE A 9 7.61 -1.21 8.02
C ILE A 9 6.66 -0.04 8.19
N LYS A 10 6.95 0.87 9.11
CA LYS A 10 6.10 2.05 9.32
C LYS A 10 6.04 2.91 8.06
N THR A 11 7.18 3.22 7.45
CA THR A 11 7.25 3.97 6.19
C THR A 11 6.56 3.23 5.06
N GLY A 12 6.79 1.93 4.90
CA GLY A 12 6.15 1.11 3.87
C GLY A 12 4.64 0.97 4.04
N GLY A 13 4.16 0.85 5.28
CA GLY A 13 2.74 0.82 5.60
C GLY A 13 2.06 2.17 5.35
N ILE A 14 2.69 3.29 5.72
CA ILE A 14 2.18 4.62 5.40
C ILE A 14 2.09 4.82 3.89
N TRP A 15 3.14 4.46 3.14
CA TRP A 15 3.14 4.53 1.69
C TRP A 15 2.08 3.63 1.06
N GLY A 16 1.96 2.38 1.50
CA GLY A 16 0.94 1.45 1.03
C GLY A 16 -0.48 1.97 1.25
N GLY A 17 -0.78 2.45 2.46
CA GLY A 17 -2.07 3.04 2.79
C GLY A 17 -2.39 4.27 1.95
N MET A 18 -1.44 5.21 1.80
CA MET A 18 -1.61 6.39 0.95
C MET A 18 -1.90 6.01 -0.51
N THR A 19 -1.16 5.04 -1.04
CA THR A 19 -1.31 4.61 -2.45
C THR A 19 -2.67 3.98 -2.69
N ALA A 20 -3.17 3.18 -1.74
CA ALA A 20 -4.50 2.58 -1.82
C ALA A 20 -5.61 3.64 -1.82
N ILE A 21 -5.49 4.65 -0.94
CA ILE A 21 -6.45 5.75 -0.83
C ILE A 21 -6.43 6.60 -2.11
N ILE A 22 -5.25 6.98 -2.60
CA ILE A 22 -5.11 7.78 -3.83
C ILE A 22 -5.67 7.02 -5.04
N SER A 23 -5.36 5.72 -5.19
CA SER A 23 -5.85 4.90 -6.30
C SER A 23 -7.37 4.83 -6.32
N ASN A 24 -8.00 4.74 -5.14
CA ASN A 24 -9.45 4.71 -5.01
C ASN A 24 -10.09 6.12 -5.14
N LEU A 25 -9.39 7.18 -4.76
CA LEU A 25 -9.78 8.57 -5.07
C LEU A 25 -9.83 8.82 -6.57
N PHE A 26 -8.89 8.27 -7.36
CA PHE A 26 -8.97 8.37 -8.82
C PHE A 26 -10.21 7.68 -9.40
N ARG A 27 -10.67 6.58 -8.78
CA ARG A 27 -11.94 5.93 -9.18
C ARG A 27 -13.18 6.75 -8.83
N LEU A 28 -13.09 7.61 -7.80
CA LEU A 28 -14.15 8.54 -7.45
C LEU A 28 -14.37 9.58 -8.57
N ALA A 29 -13.30 9.92 -9.30
CA ALA A 29 -13.39 10.81 -10.45
C ALA A 29 -14.19 10.19 -11.62
N ASP A 30 -14.33 8.85 -11.66
CA ASP A 30 -15.12 8.11 -12.67
C ASP A 30 -16.61 7.96 -12.27
N HIS A 31 -17.15 8.84 -11.42
CA HIS A 31 -18.55 8.87 -10.97
C HIS A 31 -19.02 7.68 -10.13
N VAL A 32 -18.12 6.92 -9.52
CA VAL A 32 -18.49 5.88 -8.53
C VAL A 32 -18.78 6.55 -7.18
N SER A 33 -19.82 6.09 -6.47
CA SER A 33 -20.21 6.69 -5.18
C SER A 33 -19.12 6.47 -4.11
N PHE A 34 -18.95 7.43 -3.20
CA PHE A 34 -17.94 7.34 -2.14
C PHE A 34 -18.13 6.10 -1.25
N GLU A 35 -19.38 5.77 -0.93
CA GLU A 35 -19.70 4.57 -0.15
C GLU A 35 -19.30 3.30 -0.89
N ASP A 36 -19.62 3.19 -2.18
CA ASP A 36 -19.27 2.00 -2.98
C ASP A 36 -17.76 1.81 -3.09
N ILE A 37 -16.99 2.89 -3.09
CA ILE A 37 -15.52 2.81 -3.16
C ILE A 37 -14.95 2.38 -1.82
N PHE A 38 -15.29 3.04 -0.70
CA PHE A 38 -14.57 2.85 0.56
C PHE A 38 -15.19 1.77 1.47
N PHE A 39 -16.46 1.42 1.30
CA PHE A 39 -17.16 0.45 2.16
C PHE A 39 -17.33 -0.93 1.52
N THR A 40 -16.79 -1.14 0.31
CA THR A 40 -16.81 -2.45 -0.35
C THR A 40 -15.62 -3.31 0.06
N TYR A 41 -15.83 -4.63 0.16
CA TYR A 41 -14.77 -5.63 0.40
C TYR A 41 -13.56 -5.50 -0.53
N ARG A 42 -13.78 -5.00 -1.75
CA ARG A 42 -12.75 -4.72 -2.74
C ARG A 42 -11.72 -3.71 -2.25
N PHE A 43 -12.16 -2.64 -1.58
CA PHE A 43 -11.25 -1.63 -1.03
C PHE A 43 -10.40 -2.19 0.10
N LEU A 44 -11.00 -2.99 0.99
CA LEU A 44 -10.27 -3.65 2.06
C LEU A 44 -9.16 -4.55 1.50
N LEU A 45 -9.46 -5.32 0.44
CA LEU A 45 -8.48 -6.15 -0.24
C LEU A 45 -7.38 -5.32 -0.91
N GLU A 46 -7.72 -4.25 -1.62
CA GLU A 46 -6.74 -3.36 -2.25
C GLU A 46 -5.85 -2.69 -1.20
N LEU A 47 -6.42 -2.20 -0.10
CA LEU A 47 -5.69 -1.64 1.03
C LEU A 47 -4.69 -2.65 1.59
N LEU A 48 -5.12 -3.90 1.84
CA LEU A 48 -4.24 -4.96 2.32
C LEU A 48 -3.10 -5.27 1.34
N VAL A 49 -3.41 -5.38 0.04
CA VAL A 49 -2.41 -5.61 -1.00
C VAL A 49 -1.39 -4.48 -1.03
N PHE A 50 -1.83 -3.23 -1.07
CA PHE A 50 -0.92 -2.09 -1.10
C PHE A 50 -0.11 -1.93 0.19
N LEU A 51 -0.68 -2.24 1.36
CA LEU A 51 0.07 -2.29 2.62
C LEU A 51 1.18 -3.33 2.58
N VAL A 52 0.87 -4.56 2.13
CA VAL A 52 1.86 -5.63 2.02
C VAL A 52 2.94 -5.25 1.01
N VAL A 53 2.56 -4.76 -0.18
CA VAL A 53 3.50 -4.34 -1.22
C VAL A 53 4.38 -3.19 -0.74
N GLY A 54 3.81 -2.17 -0.11
CA GLY A 54 4.56 -1.04 0.45
C GLY A 54 5.54 -1.48 1.53
N ILE A 55 5.11 -2.33 2.47
CA ILE A 55 6.00 -2.89 3.49
C ILE A 55 7.13 -3.71 2.84
N LEU A 56 6.84 -4.56 1.86
CA LEU A 56 7.85 -5.38 1.16
C LEU A 56 8.84 -4.53 0.37
N PHE A 57 8.38 -3.49 -0.30
CA PHE A 57 9.21 -2.56 -1.06
C PHE A 57 10.23 -1.84 -0.14
N PHE A 58 9.77 -1.23 0.95
CA PHE A 58 10.62 -0.47 1.85
C PHE A 58 11.44 -1.35 2.81
N SER A 59 10.96 -2.56 3.14
CA SER A 59 11.73 -3.52 3.92
C SER A 59 12.90 -4.12 3.13
N GLY A 60 12.90 -4.00 1.81
CA GLY A 60 13.93 -4.54 0.93
C GLY A 60 13.67 -5.99 0.52
N GLY A 61 12.41 -6.45 0.55
CA GLY A 61 12.03 -7.75 -0.03
C GLY A 61 12.32 -7.84 -1.53
N PHE A 62 12.40 -6.70 -2.22
CA PHE A 62 12.79 -6.59 -3.63
C PHE A 62 14.27 -6.22 -3.84
N ASN A 63 15.16 -6.38 -2.83
CA ASN A 63 16.61 -6.32 -3.07
C ASN A 63 17.03 -7.52 -3.92
N VAL A 64 16.70 -7.49 -5.21
CA VAL A 64 17.36 -8.26 -6.23
C VAL A 64 18.74 -7.62 -6.33
N LYS A 65 19.70 -8.15 -5.57
CA LYS A 65 21.10 -7.81 -5.83
C LYS A 65 21.34 -8.08 -7.31
N PRO A 66 21.80 -7.10 -8.10
CA PRO A 66 22.28 -7.41 -9.44
C PRO A 66 23.34 -8.50 -9.26
N LYS A 67 23.12 -9.66 -9.88
CA LYS A 67 24.18 -10.66 -10.00
C LYS A 67 25.24 -10.00 -10.89
N GLU A 68 26.35 -9.62 -10.26
CA GLU A 68 27.61 -9.33 -10.97
C GLU A 68 28.02 -10.52 -11.83
#